data_AF-A0A1Y2FBP3-F1
#
_entry.id   AF-A0A1Y2FBP3-F1
#
_cell.length_a   1.000
_cell.length_b   1.000
_cell.length_c   1.000
_cell.angle_alpha   90.00
_cell.angle_beta   90.00
_cell.angle_gamma   90.00
#
_symmetry.space_group_name_H-M   'P 1'
#
loop_
_entity.id
_entity.type
_entity.pdbx_description
1 polymer ?
#
loop_
_entity_poly.entity_id
_entity_poly.type
_entity_poly.pdbx_seq_one_letter_code
_entity_poly.pdbx_strand_id
1 'polypeptide(L)'
;MSSAHRPTWDPAQGKDTRGNSKIYSSRDLAAHTRLKFRQPGQGSTSDIARRDLKAELLAAERESAARKAKGQAGYVPDKTLLMLENQAAQAELDGAESKRRKMLEAVGGLDADDDDDDDDEDDEEEETSRDKGKGKAVESEVASANGADDDDDDDDDDSDDDEDETAELLRELEKIKKERAEEKEKQERERLESEQTNREEEIAMGK
;
A
#
# COMPACT_ATOMS: atom_id res chain seq x y z
N MET A 1 37.79 -51.05 -36.05
CA MET A 1 37.37 -49.65 -36.24
C MET A 1 37.39 -48.98 -34.87
N SER A 2 38.31 -48.06 -34.60
CA SER A 2 38.34 -47.30 -33.35
C SER A 2 37.43 -46.07 -33.47
N SER A 3 36.49 -45.86 -32.54
CA SER A 3 35.62 -44.67 -32.54
C SER A 3 36.28 -43.52 -31.79
N ALA A 4 36.41 -42.36 -32.45
CA ALA A 4 36.94 -41.14 -31.83
C ALA A 4 35.96 -40.51 -30.82
N HIS A 5 34.67 -40.84 -30.91
CA HIS A 5 33.64 -40.35 -29.99
C HIS A 5 33.69 -41.16 -28.70
N ARG A 6 34.01 -40.48 -27.59
CA ARG A 6 34.09 -41.06 -26.24
C ARG A 6 33.30 -40.15 -25.29
N PRO A 7 32.54 -40.71 -24.34
CA PRO A 7 31.88 -39.90 -23.32
C PRO A 7 32.93 -39.24 -22.41
N THR A 8 32.62 -38.06 -21.90
CA THR A 8 33.41 -37.39 -20.87
C THR A 8 32.98 -37.93 -19.51
N TRP A 9 33.81 -38.77 -18.88
CA TRP A 9 33.56 -39.26 -17.52
C TRP A 9 34.00 -38.27 -16.44
N ASP A 10 35.07 -37.53 -16.71
CA ASP A 10 35.57 -36.48 -15.81
C ASP A 10 35.33 -35.10 -16.44
N PRO A 11 34.66 -34.16 -15.74
CA PRO A 11 34.46 -32.81 -16.24
C PRO A 11 35.76 -31.99 -16.18
N ALA A 12 35.87 -30.98 -17.05
CA ALA A 12 36.98 -30.04 -16.99
C ALA A 12 36.98 -29.27 -15.66
N GLN A 13 38.09 -29.32 -14.93
CA GLN A 13 38.24 -28.60 -13.66
C GLN A 13 38.64 -27.14 -13.92
N GLY A 14 37.99 -26.21 -13.22
CA GLY A 14 38.34 -24.79 -13.26
C GLY A 14 39.69 -24.55 -12.60
N LYS A 15 40.60 -23.88 -13.32
CA LYS A 15 41.86 -23.33 -12.79
C LYS A 15 41.98 -21.90 -13.33
N ASP A 16 42.68 -21.03 -12.62
CA ASP A 16 42.97 -19.67 -13.09
C ASP A 16 43.89 -19.72 -14.31
N THR A 17 43.30 -19.89 -15.49
CA THR A 17 43.97 -19.98 -16.79
C THR A 17 43.93 -18.67 -17.56
N ARG A 18 43.07 -17.73 -17.14
CA ARG A 18 43.04 -16.36 -17.65
C ARG A 18 44.20 -15.58 -17.07
N GLY A 19 45.40 -15.87 -17.57
CA GLY A 19 46.58 -15.04 -17.31
C GLY A 19 46.37 -13.60 -17.80
N ASN A 20 47.27 -12.69 -17.41
CA ASN A 20 47.23 -11.27 -17.74
C ASN A 20 47.39 -11.00 -19.25
N SER A 21 46.37 -11.31 -20.04
CA SER A 21 46.30 -11.04 -21.47
C SER A 21 45.63 -9.68 -21.72
N LYS A 22 45.95 -9.06 -22.86
CA LYS A 22 45.34 -7.78 -23.29
C LYS A 22 44.02 -7.98 -24.04
N ILE A 23 43.48 -9.21 -24.07
CA ILE A 23 42.26 -9.57 -24.79
C ILE A 23 41.09 -9.48 -23.80
N TYR A 24 40.12 -8.61 -24.08
CA TYR A 24 38.91 -8.45 -23.29
C TYR A 24 37.66 -8.75 -24.14
N SER A 25 36.65 -9.38 -23.55
CA SER A 25 35.33 -9.53 -24.18
C SER A 25 34.52 -8.24 -24.08
N SER A 26 33.52 -8.07 -24.95
CA SER A 26 32.53 -6.98 -24.81
C SER A 26 31.83 -6.99 -23.45
N ARG A 27 31.72 -8.17 -22.82
CA ARG A 27 31.14 -8.35 -21.47
C ARG A 27 32.07 -7.93 -20.33
N ASP A 28 33.37 -7.90 -20.59
CA ASP A 28 34.39 -7.52 -19.60
C ASP A 28 34.61 -6.00 -19.57
N LEU A 29 33.92 -5.25 -20.44
CA LEU A 29 33.91 -3.79 -20.39
C LEU A 29 33.28 -3.31 -19.08
N ALA A 30 33.73 -2.16 -18.59
CA ALA A 30 33.26 -1.60 -17.33
C ALA A 30 31.74 -1.33 -17.36
N ALA A 31 30.98 -2.11 -16.60
CA ALA A 31 29.55 -1.97 -16.41
C ALA A 31 29.21 -2.13 -14.93
N HIS A 32 28.17 -1.42 -14.46
CA HIS A 32 27.73 -1.44 -13.05
C HIS A 32 28.88 -1.23 -12.04
N THR A 33 29.72 -0.23 -12.27
CA THR A 33 30.88 0.09 -11.43
C THR A 33 30.52 0.60 -10.04
N ARG A 34 29.24 0.87 -9.78
CA ARG A 34 28.72 1.33 -8.49
C ARG A 34 27.80 0.30 -7.87
N LEU A 35 28.19 -0.20 -6.71
CA LEU A 35 27.35 -1.06 -5.88
C LEU A 35 26.26 -0.22 -5.20
N LYS A 36 25.02 -0.74 -5.22
CA LYS A 36 23.91 -0.18 -4.45
C LYS A 36 23.93 -0.76 -3.04
N PHE A 37 23.78 0.10 -2.04
CA PHE A 37 23.67 -0.30 -0.65
C PHE A 37 22.22 -0.16 -0.18
N ARG A 38 21.79 -1.08 0.68
CA ARG A 38 20.47 -1.02 1.32
C ARG A 38 20.40 0.24 2.17
N GLN A 39 19.39 1.07 1.93
CA GLN A 39 19.13 2.24 2.76
C GLN A 39 18.43 1.82 4.08
N PRO A 40 18.48 2.65 5.13
CA PRO A 40 17.65 2.44 6.31
C PRO A 40 16.18 2.24 5.92
N GLY A 41 15.52 1.24 6.47
CA GLY A 41 14.15 0.87 6.11
C GLY A 41 14.02 -0.13 4.95
N GLN A 42 15.07 -0.39 4.17
CA GLN A 42 15.09 -1.44 3.11
C GLN A 42 15.63 -2.80 3.61
N GLY A 43 15.55 -3.04 4.92
CA GLY A 43 16.15 -4.21 5.56
C GLY A 43 17.67 -4.16 5.55
N SER A 44 18.26 -3.04 5.97
CA SER A 44 19.70 -2.97 6.19
C SER A 44 20.12 -3.92 7.32
N THR A 45 21.38 -4.34 7.36
CA THR A 45 21.87 -5.29 8.40
C THR A 45 21.69 -4.73 9.81
N SER A 46 21.86 -3.42 9.99
CA SER A 46 21.59 -2.73 11.26
C SER A 46 20.13 -2.75 11.66
N ASP A 47 19.22 -2.64 10.68
CA ASP A 47 17.78 -2.66 10.93
C ASP A 47 17.27 -4.06 11.28
N ILE A 48 17.89 -5.08 10.71
CA ILE A 48 17.60 -6.48 10.99
C ILE A 48 18.13 -6.85 12.38
N ALA A 49 19.34 -6.40 12.74
CA ALA A 49 19.93 -6.69 14.04
C ALA A 49 19.12 -6.16 15.23
N ARG A 50 18.33 -5.09 15.03
CA ARG A 50 17.46 -4.50 16.06
C ARG A 50 16.07 -5.14 16.15
N ARG A 51 15.70 -6.00 15.19
CA ARG A 51 14.36 -6.59 15.10
C ARG A 51 14.31 -7.97 15.75
N ASP A 52 13.24 -8.21 16.50
CA ASP A 52 12.91 -9.53 17.02
C ASP A 52 12.18 -10.37 15.96
N LEU A 53 12.95 -10.90 15.00
CA LEU A 53 12.42 -11.64 13.85
C LEU A 53 11.54 -12.84 14.24
N LYS A 54 11.83 -13.48 15.39
CA LYS A 54 11.04 -14.62 15.89
C LYS A 54 9.63 -14.19 16.30
N ALA A 55 9.50 -13.06 16.99
CA ALA A 55 8.20 -12.57 17.44
C ALA A 55 7.35 -12.11 16.25
N GLU A 56 7.98 -11.39 15.31
CA GLU A 56 7.35 -10.96 14.05
C GLU A 56 6.85 -12.15 13.23
N LEU A 57 7.68 -13.19 13.09
CA LEU A 57 7.31 -14.43 12.39
C LEU A 57 6.11 -15.11 13.04
N LEU A 58 6.11 -15.29 14.36
CA LEU A 58 4.98 -15.92 15.07
C LEU A 58 3.69 -15.10 14.94
N ALA A 59 3.77 -13.77 14.95
CA ALA A 59 2.63 -12.90 14.72
C ALA A 59 2.09 -13.05 13.28
N ALA A 60 2.98 -13.05 12.29
CA ALA A 60 2.63 -13.25 10.88
C ALA A 60 2.01 -14.64 10.64
N GLU A 61 2.51 -15.68 11.31
CA GLU A 61 1.94 -17.03 11.25
C GLU A 61 0.53 -17.09 11.85
N ARG A 62 0.29 -16.45 13.01
CA ARG A 62 -1.05 -16.36 13.60
C ARG A 62 -2.02 -15.61 12.70
N GLU A 63 -1.60 -14.48 12.12
CA GLU A 63 -2.43 -13.71 11.18
C GLU A 63 -2.73 -14.54 9.92
N SER A 64 -1.73 -15.23 9.38
CA SER A 64 -1.89 -16.13 8.24
C SER A 64 -2.84 -17.29 8.56
N ALA A 65 -2.71 -17.92 9.73
CA ALA A 65 -3.59 -18.99 10.17
C ALA A 65 -5.04 -18.52 10.36
N ALA A 66 -5.23 -17.32 10.95
CA ALA A 66 -6.55 -16.71 11.07
C ALA A 66 -7.17 -16.39 9.71
N ARG A 67 -6.38 -15.89 8.74
CA ARG A 67 -6.85 -15.68 7.36
C ARG A 67 -7.25 -16.99 6.67
N LYS A 68 -6.44 -18.04 6.84
CA LYS A 68 -6.76 -19.38 6.33
C LYS A 68 -8.06 -19.91 6.94
N ALA A 69 -8.28 -19.70 8.25
CA ALA A 69 -9.52 -20.08 8.92
C ALA A 69 -10.74 -19.29 8.41
N LYS A 70 -10.54 -18.03 8.00
CA LYS A 70 -11.56 -17.20 7.34
C LYS A 70 -11.79 -17.54 5.85
N GLY A 71 -11.16 -18.60 5.33
CA GLY A 71 -11.27 -19.00 3.92
C GLY A 71 -10.54 -18.08 2.93
N GLN A 72 -9.83 -17.04 3.41
CA GLN A 72 -8.98 -16.19 2.58
C GLN A 72 -7.65 -16.92 2.33
N ALA A 73 -7.66 -17.82 1.34
CA ALA A 73 -6.47 -18.48 0.84
C ALA A 73 -5.79 -17.60 -0.24
N GLY A 74 -4.53 -17.23 -0.02
CA GLY A 74 -3.77 -16.46 -1.01
C GLY A 74 -2.55 -15.73 -0.45
N TYR A 75 -1.70 -15.24 -1.35
CA TYR A 75 -0.62 -14.32 -1.01
C TYR A 75 -1.21 -12.96 -0.66
N VAL A 76 -0.89 -12.45 0.52
CA VAL A 76 -1.26 -11.09 0.93
C VAL A 76 -0.11 -10.18 0.52
N PRO A 77 -0.34 -9.20 -0.36
CA PRO A 77 0.69 -8.21 -0.65
C PRO A 77 1.07 -7.50 0.65
N ASP A 78 2.37 -7.23 0.80
CA ASP A 78 2.91 -6.55 1.97
C ASP A 78 2.07 -5.28 2.25
N LYS A 79 1.53 -5.15 3.47
CA LYS A 79 0.61 -4.04 3.83
C LYS A 79 1.23 -2.68 3.51
N THR A 80 2.55 -2.60 3.64
CA THR A 80 3.34 -1.40 3.31
C THR A 80 3.33 -1.08 1.82
N LEU A 81 3.39 -2.12 0.97
CA LEU A 81 3.38 -2.00 -0.48
C LEU A 81 1.96 -1.64 -0.98
N LEU A 82 0.93 -2.26 -0.40
CA LEU A 82 -0.47 -1.90 -0.69
C LEU A 82 -0.77 -0.43 -0.32
N MET A 83 -0.23 0.05 0.81
CA MET A 83 -0.42 1.44 1.23
C MET A 83 0.29 2.42 0.28
N LEU A 84 1.46 2.05 -0.25
CA LEU A 84 2.19 2.85 -1.23
C LEU A 84 1.51 2.86 -2.59
N GLU A 85 0.95 1.73 -3.03
CA GLU A 85 0.17 1.62 -4.26
C GLU A 85 -1.13 2.44 -4.17
N ASN A 86 -1.83 2.37 -3.04
CA ASN A 86 -3.02 3.19 -2.79
C ASN A 86 -2.71 4.70 -2.76
N GLN A 87 -1.56 5.10 -2.17
CA GLN A 87 -1.11 6.50 -2.21
C GLN A 87 -0.77 6.95 -3.64
N ALA A 88 -0.12 6.09 -4.43
CA ALA A 88 0.18 6.39 -5.82
C ALA A 88 -1.08 6.55 -6.67
N ALA A 89 -2.07 5.68 -6.47
CA ALA A 89 -3.37 5.75 -7.14
C ALA A 89 -4.16 7.01 -6.75
N GLN A 90 -4.18 7.38 -5.46
CA GLN A 90 -4.81 8.63 -5.00
C GLN A 90 -4.15 9.87 -5.63
N ALA A 91 -2.83 9.92 -5.68
CA ALA A 91 -2.12 11.05 -6.30
C ALA A 91 -2.43 11.20 -7.79
N GLU A 92 -2.69 10.10 -8.51
CA GLU A 92 -3.09 10.15 -9.92
C GLU A 92 -4.53 10.67 -10.09
N LEU A 93 -5.45 10.22 -9.23
CA LEU A 93 -6.84 10.67 -9.22
C LEU A 93 -6.95 12.17 -8.91
N ASP A 94 -6.22 12.65 -7.90
CA ASP A 94 -6.16 14.07 -7.53
C ASP A 94 -5.61 14.94 -8.66
N GLY A 95 -4.60 14.43 -9.38
CA GLY A 95 -4.04 15.09 -10.56
C GLY A 95 -5.00 15.15 -11.75
N ALA A 96 -5.80 14.10 -11.97
CA ALA A 96 -6.83 14.06 -13.01
C ALA A 96 -8.03 14.95 -12.65
N GLU A 97 -8.42 14.99 -11.38
CA GLU A 97 -9.51 15.84 -10.89
C GLU A 97 -9.16 17.32 -10.94
N SER A 98 -7.92 17.69 -10.62
CA SER A 98 -7.40 19.05 -10.78
C SER A 98 -7.44 19.52 -12.24
N LYS A 99 -7.12 18.62 -13.19
CA LYS A 99 -7.23 18.90 -14.64
C LYS A 99 -8.69 19.03 -15.10
N ARG A 100 -9.58 18.17 -14.60
CA ARG A 100 -11.03 18.26 -14.88
C ARG A 100 -11.62 19.56 -14.34
N ARG A 101 -11.28 19.96 -13.11
CA ARG A 101 -11.69 21.24 -12.52
C ARG A 101 -11.19 22.42 -13.34
N LYS A 102 -9.91 22.42 -13.75
CA LYS A 102 -9.31 23.45 -14.61
C LYS A 102 -10.05 23.57 -15.96
N MET A 103 -10.43 22.45 -16.57
CA MET A 103 -11.20 22.42 -17.83
C MET A 103 -12.62 22.95 -17.66
N LEU A 104 -13.31 22.56 -16.57
CA LEU A 104 -14.65 23.06 -16.25
C LEU A 104 -14.67 24.56 -15.95
N GLU A 105 -13.66 25.06 -15.23
CA GLU A 105 -13.48 26.49 -14.96
C GLU A 105 -13.20 27.29 -16.24
N ALA A 106 -12.35 26.76 -17.12
CA ALA A 106 -12.10 27.38 -18.42
C ALA A 106 -13.36 27.47 -19.28
N VAL A 107 -14.17 26.40 -19.32
CA VAL A 107 -15.44 26.39 -20.07
C VAL A 107 -16.47 27.34 -19.43
N GLY A 108 -16.57 27.38 -18.10
CA GLY A 108 -17.48 28.30 -17.40
C GLY A 108 -17.10 29.78 -17.55
N GLY A 109 -15.81 30.08 -17.69
CA GLY A 109 -15.33 31.44 -17.99
C GLY A 109 -15.60 31.91 -19.42
N LEU A 110 -15.89 30.99 -20.36
CA LEU A 110 -16.26 31.34 -21.73
C LEU A 110 -17.75 31.72 -21.89
N ASP A 111 -18.61 31.38 -20.92
CA ASP A 111 -20.07 31.68 -20.93
C ASP A 111 -20.42 32.86 -20.00
N ALA A 112 -19.43 33.38 -19.27
CA ALA A 112 -19.57 34.63 -18.56
C ALA A 112 -19.37 35.78 -19.56
N ASP A 113 -20.48 36.29 -20.11
CA ASP A 113 -20.53 37.56 -20.87
C ASP A 113 -19.90 38.68 -20.01
N ASP A 114 -18.63 38.98 -20.29
CA ASP A 114 -17.95 40.20 -19.89
C ASP A 114 -17.89 41.07 -21.16
N ASP A 115 -18.89 41.93 -21.32
CA ASP A 115 -18.87 43.04 -22.28
C ASP A 115 -17.74 44.01 -21.86
N ASP A 116 -16.52 43.78 -22.35
CA ASP A 116 -15.50 44.83 -22.46
C ASP A 116 -14.91 44.81 -23.87
N ASP A 117 -15.32 45.85 -24.60
CA ASP A 117 -14.98 46.23 -25.97
C ASP A 117 -13.58 46.84 -25.96
N ASP A 118 -12.59 46.20 -26.62
CA ASP A 118 -11.43 46.91 -27.16
C ASP A 118 -10.66 46.09 -28.21
N ASP A 119 -10.23 46.86 -29.21
CA ASP A 119 -9.76 46.57 -30.57
C ASP A 119 -8.44 45.78 -30.75
N ASP A 120 -8.36 45.17 -31.94
CA ASP A 120 -7.22 45.12 -32.89
C ASP A 120 -6.14 44.00 -32.93
N GLU A 121 -6.09 43.42 -34.16
CA GLU A 121 -4.93 43.06 -35.02
C GLU A 121 -4.31 41.63 -35.04
N ASP A 122 -4.76 40.86 -36.05
CA ASP A 122 -4.05 40.02 -37.06
C ASP A 122 -2.61 39.49 -36.82
N ASP A 123 -2.41 38.17 -37.01
CA ASP A 123 -1.49 37.62 -38.04
C ASP A 123 -1.73 36.10 -38.29
N GLU A 124 -1.61 35.70 -39.55
CA GLU A 124 -2.11 34.47 -40.21
C GLU A 124 -1.20 33.22 -40.12
N GLU A 125 -1.85 32.03 -40.12
CA GLU A 125 -1.60 30.76 -40.87
C GLU A 125 -0.16 30.20 -41.08
N GLU A 126 0.20 28.91 -41.21
CA GLU A 126 -0.38 27.59 -41.58
C GLU A 126 0.83 26.60 -41.35
N GLU A 127 0.72 25.32 -40.98
CA GLU A 127 0.49 24.19 -41.88
C GLU A 127 0.66 22.86 -41.11
N THR A 128 0.09 21.85 -41.73
CA THR A 128 -0.30 20.54 -41.23
C THR A 128 0.76 19.46 -41.47
N SER A 129 0.91 18.51 -40.53
CA SER A 129 1.50 17.20 -40.85
C SER A 129 0.55 16.06 -40.50
N ARG A 130 0.06 15.45 -41.59
CA ARG A 130 -0.86 14.33 -41.69
C ARG A 130 -0.21 13.05 -41.14
N ASP A 131 -0.90 12.33 -40.24
CA ASP A 131 -0.74 10.88 -40.12
C ASP A 131 -2.10 10.19 -40.29
N LYS A 132 -2.09 9.17 -41.16
CA LYS A 132 -3.26 8.44 -41.66
C LYS A 132 -3.30 7.05 -41.03
N GLY A 133 -4.40 6.71 -40.37
CA GLY A 133 -4.75 5.31 -40.05
C GLY A 133 -6.12 5.23 -39.34
N LYS A 134 -7.26 5.35 -40.04
CA LYS A 134 -8.01 4.29 -40.75
C LYS A 134 -8.89 3.40 -39.82
N GLY A 135 -10.18 3.75 -39.75
CA GLY A 135 -11.37 2.89 -39.58
C GLY A 135 -11.71 2.48 -38.13
N LYS A 136 -12.97 2.48 -37.67
CA LYS A 136 -14.24 2.23 -38.37
C LYS A 136 -15.38 2.88 -37.56
N ALA A 137 -16.33 3.46 -38.29
CA ALA A 137 -17.47 4.22 -37.79
C ALA A 137 -18.74 3.37 -37.67
N VAL A 138 -19.61 3.79 -36.72
CA VAL A 138 -21.10 3.78 -36.69
C VAL A 138 -21.81 2.40 -36.65
N GLU A 139 -22.95 2.17 -35.98
CA GLU A 139 -24.16 2.95 -35.62
C GLU A 139 -24.73 2.44 -34.27
N SER A 140 -25.28 3.30 -33.39
CA SER A 140 -26.72 3.48 -33.05
C SER A 140 -27.51 2.14 -32.97
N GLU A 141 -28.39 1.83 -32.02
CA GLU A 141 -29.18 2.51 -31.00
C GLU A 141 -30.01 1.38 -30.33
N VAL A 142 -30.20 1.38 -29.00
CA VAL A 142 -31.46 0.98 -28.34
C VAL A 142 -31.31 1.15 -26.82
N ALA A 143 -32.28 1.88 -26.26
CA ALA A 143 -32.59 1.91 -24.86
C ALA A 143 -33.06 0.52 -24.37
N SER A 144 -32.66 0.12 -23.17
CA SER A 144 -33.58 -0.55 -22.26
C SER A 144 -33.08 -0.45 -20.83
N ALA A 145 -33.87 0.26 -20.03
CA ALA A 145 -33.93 0.10 -18.59
C ALA A 145 -34.49 -1.30 -18.22
N ASN A 146 -34.43 -1.59 -16.92
CA ASN A 146 -34.92 -2.77 -16.19
C ASN A 146 -33.88 -3.89 -16.02
N GLY A 147 -33.72 -4.47 -14.84
CA GLY A 147 -34.39 -4.30 -13.57
C GLY A 147 -33.62 -5.15 -12.57
N ALA A 148 -33.32 -4.58 -11.41
CA ALA A 148 -32.78 -5.34 -10.30
C ALA A 148 -33.84 -6.36 -9.86
N ASP A 149 -33.40 -7.60 -9.74
CA ASP A 149 -34.16 -8.73 -9.23
C ASP A 149 -34.48 -8.47 -7.76
N ASP A 150 -35.77 -8.45 -7.46
CA ASP A 150 -36.40 -8.25 -6.18
C ASP A 150 -37.10 -9.57 -5.86
N ASP A 151 -36.65 -10.23 -4.79
CA ASP A 151 -37.36 -11.30 -4.08
C ASP A 151 -36.57 -11.54 -2.79
N ASP A 152 -36.92 -10.83 -1.72
CA ASP A 152 -36.91 -11.47 -0.41
C ASP A 152 -38.07 -10.97 0.46
N ASP A 153 -38.60 -11.96 1.14
CA ASP A 153 -39.95 -12.10 1.66
C ASP A 153 -40.14 -11.39 3.01
N ASP A 154 -41.37 -10.95 3.20
CA ASP A 154 -42.16 -10.97 4.43
C ASP A 154 -41.75 -10.21 5.72
N ASP A 155 -42.73 -9.38 6.09
CA ASP A 155 -43.37 -9.25 7.40
C ASP A 155 -43.05 -8.04 8.29
N ASP A 156 -44.13 -7.30 8.56
CA ASP A 156 -44.27 -6.07 9.32
C ASP A 156 -44.90 -6.46 10.66
N ASP A 157 -44.13 -6.41 11.75
CA ASP A 157 -44.65 -6.51 13.10
C ASP A 157 -44.08 -5.39 13.97
N ASP A 158 -44.93 -4.40 14.21
CA ASP A 158 -44.77 -3.27 15.12
C ASP A 158 -45.18 -3.74 16.54
N SER A 159 -44.20 -3.91 17.43
CA SER A 159 -44.46 -4.15 18.85
C SER A 159 -43.43 -3.44 19.72
N ASP A 160 -43.83 -2.28 20.27
CA ASP A 160 -43.28 -1.64 21.48
C ASP A 160 -43.30 -2.63 22.67
N ASP A 161 -42.14 -2.87 23.35
CA ASP A 161 -41.94 -3.02 24.81
C ASP A 161 -40.57 -3.67 25.19
N ASP A 162 -39.46 -2.89 25.23
CA ASP A 162 -38.12 -3.37 25.66
C ASP A 162 -37.45 -2.48 26.74
N GLU A 163 -38.19 -2.12 27.80
CA GLU A 163 -37.62 -1.38 28.95
C GLU A 163 -36.57 -2.18 29.75
N ASP A 164 -36.57 -3.52 29.64
CA ASP A 164 -35.67 -4.41 30.40
C ASP A 164 -34.24 -4.51 29.80
N GLU A 165 -34.07 -4.47 28.47
CA GLU A 165 -32.75 -4.56 27.83
C GLU A 165 -31.86 -3.33 28.10
N THR A 166 -32.48 -2.15 28.19
CA THR A 166 -31.76 -0.89 28.50
C THR A 166 -31.20 -0.87 29.94
N ALA A 167 -31.89 -1.51 30.88
CA ALA A 167 -31.48 -1.62 32.27
C ALA A 167 -30.28 -2.57 32.44
N GLU A 168 -30.20 -3.63 31.63
CA GLU A 168 -29.04 -4.54 31.61
C GLU A 168 -27.79 -3.84 31.05
N LEU A 169 -27.95 -3.03 30.00
CA LEU A 169 -26.85 -2.31 29.37
C LEU A 169 -26.22 -1.26 30.29
N LEU A 170 -27.02 -0.57 31.12
CA LEU A 170 -26.49 0.36 32.14
C LEU A 170 -25.69 -0.36 33.24
N ARG A 171 -26.13 -1.55 33.68
CA ARG A 171 -25.39 -2.37 34.65
C ARG A 171 -24.07 -2.88 34.07
N GLU A 172 -24.04 -3.23 32.79
CA GLU A 172 -22.80 -3.65 32.12
C GLU A 172 -21.82 -2.47 31.95
N LEU A 173 -22.31 -1.26 31.65
CA LEU A 173 -21.46 -0.06 31.63
C LEU A 173 -20.89 0.30 33.01
N GLU A 174 -21.67 0.13 34.08
CA GLU A 174 -21.18 0.30 35.45
C GLU A 174 -20.10 -0.73 35.81
N LYS A 175 -20.27 -1.99 35.36
CA LYS A 175 -19.28 -3.05 35.53
C LYS A 175 -17.97 -2.72 34.79
N ILE A 176 -18.05 -2.26 33.54
CA ILE A 176 -16.89 -1.85 32.74
C ILE A 176 -16.18 -0.64 33.37
N LYS A 177 -16.93 0.34 33.88
CA LYS A 177 -16.35 1.51 34.58
C LYS A 177 -15.64 1.11 35.86
N LYS A 178 -16.21 0.16 36.62
CA LYS A 178 -15.61 -0.35 37.85
C LYS A 178 -14.34 -1.16 37.55
N GLU A 179 -14.35 -2.00 36.54
CA GLU A 179 -13.18 -2.78 36.12
C GLU A 179 -12.05 -1.87 35.62
N ARG A 180 -12.36 -0.85 34.81
CA ARG A 180 -11.36 0.14 34.39
C ARG A 180 -10.83 1.00 35.54
N ALA A 181 -11.66 1.34 36.52
CA ALA A 181 -11.21 2.09 37.68
C ALA A 181 -10.22 1.26 38.52
N GLU A 182 -10.51 -0.03 38.72
CA GLU A 182 -9.64 -0.96 39.45
C GLU A 182 -8.33 -1.24 38.69
N GLU A 183 -8.38 -1.40 37.36
CA GLU A 183 -7.18 -1.57 36.55
C GLU A 183 -6.30 -0.31 36.56
N LYS A 184 -6.92 0.87 36.50
CA LYS A 184 -6.20 2.15 36.59
C LYS A 184 -5.58 2.36 37.98
N GLU A 185 -6.29 2.01 39.05
CA GLU A 185 -5.75 2.07 40.41
C GLU A 185 -4.56 1.12 40.58
N LYS A 186 -4.63 -0.07 39.99
CA LYS A 186 -3.53 -1.03 40.00
C LYS A 186 -2.31 -0.52 39.24
N GLN A 187 -2.50 0.09 38.07
CA GLN A 187 -1.41 0.71 37.30
C GLN A 187 -0.80 1.92 38.02
N GLU A 188 -1.61 2.77 38.65
CA GLU A 188 -1.11 3.91 39.42
C GLU A 188 -0.32 3.46 40.65
N ARG A 189 -0.74 2.37 41.32
CA ARG A 189 0.00 1.78 42.43
C ARG A 189 1.35 1.22 41.99
N GLU A 190 1.39 0.47 40.88
CA GLU A 190 2.64 -0.07 40.32
C GLU A 190 3.58 1.05 39.86
N ARG A 191 3.04 2.12 39.26
CA ARG A 191 3.81 3.29 38.87
C ARG A 191 4.40 4.00 40.09
N LEU A 192 3.61 4.21 41.14
CA LEU A 192 4.10 4.79 42.39
C LEU A 192 5.17 3.93 43.06
N GLU A 193 5.03 2.60 43.03
CA GLU A 193 6.05 1.69 43.52
C GLU A 193 7.34 1.82 42.69
N SER A 194 7.25 1.88 41.36
CA SER A 194 8.41 2.10 40.50
C SER A 194 9.08 3.47 40.72
N GLU A 195 8.28 4.52 40.99
CA GLU A 195 8.79 5.85 41.31
C GLU A 195 9.45 5.88 42.70
N GLN A 196 8.94 5.09 43.66
CA GLN A 196 9.59 4.90 44.96
C GLN A 196 10.88 4.10 44.85
N THR A 197 10.90 2.99 44.10
CA THR A 197 12.14 2.23 43.88
C THR A 197 13.17 3.09 43.15
N ASN A 198 12.78 3.84 42.12
CA ASN A 198 13.68 4.77 41.44
C ASN A 198 14.21 5.86 42.38
N ARG A 199 13.35 6.40 43.26
CA ARG A 199 13.76 7.41 44.25
C ARG A 199 14.71 6.84 45.30
N GLU A 200 14.46 5.61 45.76
CA GLU A 200 15.35 4.89 46.68
C GLU A 200 16.67 4.55 46.01
N GLU A 201 16.65 4.14 44.74
CA GLU A 201 17.84 3.90 43.91
C GLU A 201 18.65 5.19 43.69
N GLU A 202 18.01 6.33 43.45
CA GLU A 202 18.68 7.63 43.36
C GLU A 202 19.33 8.04 44.69
N ILE A 203 18.63 7.83 45.82
CA ILE A 203 19.18 8.09 47.16
C ILE A 203 20.35 7.13 47.46
N ALA A 204 20.26 5.86 47.06
CA ALA A 204 21.30 4.85 47.27
C ALA A 204 22.52 5.03 46.34
N MET A 205 22.32 5.48 45.10
CA MET A 205 23.39 5.75 44.13
C MET A 205 24.13 7.07 44.42
N GLY A 206 23.65 7.88 45.38
CA GLY A 206 24.41 8.96 46.00
C GLY A 206 24.82 10.04 45.01
N LYS A 207 23.84 10.63 44.31
CA LYS A 207 24.03 11.83 43.49
C LYS A 207 23.28 13.02 44.06
#